data_AF-A0A0K0D465-F1
#
_entry.id   AF-A0A0K0D465-F1
#
_cell.length_a   1.000
_cell.length_b   1.000
_cell.length_c   1.000
_cell.angle_alpha   90.00
_cell.angle_beta   90.00
_cell.angle_gamma   90.00
#
_symmetry.space_group_name_H-M   'P 1'
#
loop_
_entity.id
_entity.type
_entity.pdbx_description
1 polymer ?
#
loop_
_entity_poly.entity_id
_entity_poly.type
_entity_poly.pdbx_seq_one_letter_code
_entity_poly.pdbx_strand_id
1 'polypeptide(L)'
;LTDSTGRHTTCFIMPLDRSAIPSMDALKEAISESDYEIQAHFGWQEFWQFDAEPIEPVAANSKFTDKIADCVGVKWYYLKQTVHSRGAACSDCYDFCLPDWAVVRKEKYEDQSTIGVRRLDCFRLYVPEWRNFRYVIRPLSYPSLFDGNIL
;
A
#
# COMPACT_ATOMS: atom_id res chain seq x y z
N LEU A 1 -8.13 -3.18 -3.25
CA LEU A 1 -8.53 -3.27 -4.68
C LEU A 1 -9.96 -3.77 -4.75
N THR A 2 -10.82 -3.10 -5.51
CA THR A 2 -12.25 -3.41 -5.62
C THR A 2 -12.66 -3.59 -7.07
N ASP A 3 -13.60 -4.50 -7.33
CA ASP A 3 -14.20 -4.68 -8.64
C ASP A 3 -15.30 -3.64 -8.92
N SER A 4 -15.91 -3.69 -10.11
CA SER A 4 -16.99 -2.77 -10.52
C SER A 4 -18.28 -2.93 -9.70
N THR A 5 -18.38 -3.97 -8.88
CA THR A 5 -19.50 -4.21 -7.95
C THR A 5 -19.19 -3.77 -6.52
N GLY A 6 -17.99 -3.20 -6.29
CA GLY A 6 -17.51 -2.77 -4.98
C GLY A 6 -16.93 -3.91 -4.13
N ARG A 7 -16.81 -5.13 -4.66
CA ARG A 7 -16.24 -6.26 -3.91
C ARG A 7 -14.73 -6.19 -3.91
N HIS A 8 -14.12 -6.42 -2.75
CA HIS A 8 -12.67 -6.50 -2.65
C HIS A 8 -12.13 -7.70 -3.43
N THR A 9 -11.07 -7.48 -4.20
CA THR A 9 -10.40 -8.51 -5.01
C THR A 9 -9.09 -8.99 -4.39
N THR A 10 -8.51 -8.16 -3.51
CA THR A 10 -7.19 -8.37 -2.91
C THR A 10 -7.14 -7.83 -1.50
N CYS A 11 -6.54 -8.61 -0.59
CA CYS A 11 -6.18 -8.19 0.77
C CYS A 11 -4.67 -8.30 1.00
N PHE A 12 -4.14 -7.34 1.75
CA PHE A 12 -2.74 -7.25 2.12
C PHE A 12 -2.58 -7.52 3.61
N ILE A 13 -1.57 -8.31 3.97
CA ILE A 13 -1.17 -8.52 5.36
C ILE A 13 0.21 -7.91 5.53
N MET A 14 0.34 -7.08 6.56
CA MET A 14 1.60 -6.49 6.97
C MET A 14 1.84 -6.80 8.45
N PRO A 15 3.06 -7.16 8.86
CA PRO A 15 3.39 -7.30 10.28
C PRO A 15 3.32 -5.92 10.96
N LEU A 16 2.67 -5.86 12.12
CA LEU A 16 2.61 -4.64 12.92
C LEU A 16 4.00 -4.30 13.49
N ASP A 17 4.45 -3.06 13.26
CA ASP A 17 5.66 -2.54 13.88
C ASP A 17 5.39 -2.21 15.37
N ARG A 18 5.79 -3.12 16.26
CA ARG A 18 5.61 -2.95 17.71
C ARG A 18 6.44 -1.81 18.31
N SER A 19 7.40 -1.26 17.56
CA SER A 19 8.09 -0.04 18.01
C SER A 19 7.22 1.21 17.83
N ALA A 20 6.33 1.20 16.83
CA ALA A 20 5.39 2.28 16.54
C ALA A 20 4.06 2.14 17.31
N ILE A 21 3.65 0.90 17.59
CA ILE A 21 2.47 0.59 18.42
C ILE A 21 2.91 -0.37 19.55
N PRO A 22 3.31 0.17 20.71
CA PRO A 22 3.97 -0.61 21.76
C PRO A 22 3.05 -1.62 22.46
N SER A 23 1.76 -1.30 22.58
CA SER A 23 0.76 -2.18 23.19
C SER A 23 -0.64 -1.91 22.62
N MET A 24 -1.53 -2.89 22.80
CA MET A 24 -2.95 -2.75 22.46
C MET A 24 -3.63 -1.67 23.31
N ASP A 25 -3.19 -1.50 24.57
CA ASP A 25 -3.74 -0.48 25.46
C ASP A 25 -3.36 0.93 25.00
N ALA A 26 -2.10 1.14 24.63
CA ALA A 26 -1.64 2.41 24.05
C ALA A 26 -2.37 2.73 22.75
N LEU A 27 -2.66 1.72 21.92
CA LEU A 27 -3.45 1.91 20.71
C LEU A 27 -4.90 2.33 21.03
N LYS A 28 -5.55 1.68 22.00
CA LYS A 28 -6.92 2.01 22.40
C LYS A 28 -7.01 3.43 22.98
N GLU A 29 -6.06 3.80 23.82
CA GLU A 29 -5.93 5.15 24.39
C GLU A 29 -5.76 6.17 23.26
N ALA A 30 -4.81 5.95 22.36
CA ALA A 30 -4.58 6.84 21.22
C ALA A 30 -5.81 6.98 20.30
N ILE A 31 -6.55 5.89 20.06
CA ILE A 31 -7.80 5.93 19.28
C ILE A 31 -8.88 6.73 20.03
N SER A 32 -8.99 6.56 21.34
CA SER A 32 -9.98 7.28 22.15
C SER A 32 -9.74 8.80 22.20
N GLU A 33 -8.49 9.22 22.06
CA GLU A 33 -8.08 10.63 22.03
C GLU A 33 -8.00 11.21 20.60
N SER A 34 -8.20 10.37 19.58
CA SER A 34 -8.21 10.79 18.18
C SER A 34 -9.62 11.20 17.78
N ASP A 35 -9.87 12.52 17.73
CA ASP A 35 -11.02 13.03 16.99
C ASP A 35 -10.90 12.60 15.51
N TYR A 36 -12.06 12.43 14.88
CA TYR A 36 -12.40 11.89 13.55
C TYR A 36 -11.50 12.24 12.34
N GLU A 37 -10.48 13.07 12.51
CA GLU A 37 -9.54 13.48 11.48
C GLU A 37 -8.10 13.25 11.94
N ILE A 38 -7.38 12.38 11.24
CA ILE A 38 -5.96 12.10 11.49
C ILE A 38 -5.16 13.39 11.26
N GLN A 39 -4.74 14.04 12.34
CA GLN A 39 -4.03 15.33 12.30
C GLN A 39 -2.52 15.20 12.08
N ALA A 40 -2.07 14.10 11.48
CA ALA A 40 -0.64 13.86 11.25
C ALA A 40 -0.12 14.82 10.15
N HIS A 41 0.45 15.95 10.57
CA HIS A 41 1.15 16.90 9.70
C HIS A 41 2.45 16.33 9.11
N PHE A 42 2.95 15.23 9.68
CA PHE A 42 4.19 14.55 9.31
C PHE A 42 3.90 13.08 9.04
N GLY A 43 4.78 12.42 8.30
CA GLY A 43 4.70 10.97 8.09
C GLY A 43 4.04 10.52 6.78
N TRP A 44 4.05 11.38 5.77
CA TRP A 44 3.62 11.02 4.40
C TRP A 44 4.80 10.62 3.49
N GLN A 45 5.97 10.37 4.07
CA GLN A 45 7.16 9.98 3.31
C GLN A 45 7.00 8.56 2.76
N GLU A 46 7.25 8.41 1.46
CA GLU A 46 7.25 7.11 0.79
C GLU A 46 8.44 6.24 1.22
N PHE A 47 8.14 4.99 1.54
CA PHE A 47 9.10 3.99 1.99
C PHE A 47 9.04 2.74 1.11
N TRP A 48 9.90 2.73 0.10
CA TRP A 48 10.01 1.68 -0.93
C TRP A 48 10.85 0.50 -0.44
N GLN A 49 10.39 -0.20 0.59
CA GLN A 49 11.08 -1.34 1.21
C GLN A 49 10.16 -2.54 1.42
N PHE A 50 9.16 -2.71 0.55
CA PHE A 50 8.20 -3.81 0.65
C PHE A 50 8.02 -4.50 -0.69
N ASP A 51 7.97 -5.82 -0.63
CA ASP A 51 7.54 -6.68 -1.73
C ASP A 51 6.25 -7.42 -1.35
N ALA A 52 5.30 -7.45 -2.28
CA ALA A 52 4.05 -8.17 -2.11
C ALA A 52 4.21 -9.62 -2.57
N GLU A 53 4.38 -10.53 -1.63
CA GLU A 53 4.48 -11.97 -1.88
C GLU A 53 3.09 -12.62 -1.77
N PRO A 54 2.63 -13.42 -2.75
CA PRO A 54 1.34 -14.11 -2.63
C PRO A 54 1.38 -15.11 -1.47
N ILE A 55 0.30 -15.19 -0.71
CA ILE A 55 0.15 -16.12 0.41
C ILE A 55 -1.18 -16.87 0.30
N GLU A 56 -1.16 -18.15 0.71
CA GLU A 56 -2.37 -18.97 0.74
C GLU A 56 -3.41 -18.41 1.72
N PRO A 57 -4.71 -18.36 1.35
CA PRO A 57 -5.76 -17.84 2.22
C PRO A 57 -5.82 -18.54 3.59
N VAL A 58 -5.50 -19.83 3.65
CA VAL A 58 -5.48 -20.58 4.92
C VAL A 58 -4.39 -20.04 5.86
N ALA A 59 -3.18 -19.81 5.33
CA ALA A 59 -2.07 -19.26 6.10
C ALA A 59 -2.34 -17.81 6.53
N ALA A 60 -2.91 -17.00 5.63
CA ALA A 60 -3.37 -15.64 5.93
C ALA A 60 -4.40 -15.60 7.06
N ASN A 61 -5.49 -16.37 6.94
CA ASN A 61 -6.55 -16.40 7.94
C ASN A 61 -6.08 -16.92 9.31
N SER A 62 -5.08 -17.81 9.35
CA SER A 62 -4.52 -18.31 10.62
C SER A 62 -3.83 -17.22 11.46
N LYS A 63 -3.56 -16.04 10.88
CA LYS A 63 -2.99 -14.88 11.59
C LYS A 63 -4.03 -14.03 12.31
N PHE A 64 -5.32 -14.26 12.08
CA PHE A 64 -6.41 -13.51 12.68
C PHE A 64 -7.25 -14.40 13.58
N THR A 65 -7.79 -13.83 14.66
CA THR A 65 -8.72 -14.53 15.55
C THR A 65 -10.03 -14.83 14.82
N ASP A 66 -10.51 -13.87 14.04
CA ASP A 66 -11.77 -13.93 13.29
C ASP A 66 -11.52 -13.79 11.79
N LYS A 67 -12.46 -14.31 11.00
CA LYS A 67 -12.43 -14.13 9.54
C LYS A 67 -12.75 -12.67 9.19
N ILE A 68 -11.97 -12.10 8.28
CA ILE A 68 -12.23 -10.76 7.74
C ILE A 68 -13.25 -10.89 6.61
N ALA A 69 -14.47 -10.39 6.82
CA ALA A 69 -15.60 -10.53 5.89
C ALA A 69 -15.26 -10.05 4.47
N ASP A 70 -14.53 -8.93 4.38
CA ASP A 70 -14.12 -8.32 3.11
C ASP A 70 -13.03 -9.11 2.37
N CYS A 71 -12.36 -10.05 3.04
CA CYS A 71 -11.27 -10.83 2.47
C CYS A 71 -11.65 -12.30 2.19
N VAL A 72 -12.94 -12.61 2.09
CA VAL A 72 -13.42 -13.95 1.74
C VAL A 72 -13.34 -14.16 0.22
N GLY A 73 -12.59 -15.19 -0.20
CA GLY A 73 -12.46 -15.54 -1.62
C GLY A 73 -11.60 -14.56 -2.43
N VAL A 74 -10.77 -13.75 -1.76
CA VAL A 74 -9.87 -12.77 -2.38
C VAL A 74 -8.43 -13.27 -2.44
N LYS A 75 -7.61 -12.63 -3.27
CA LYS A 75 -6.16 -12.89 -3.31
C LYS A 75 -5.49 -12.26 -2.08
N TRP A 76 -4.62 -13.02 -1.43
CA TRP A 76 -3.86 -12.54 -0.28
C TRP A 76 -2.41 -12.28 -0.68
N TYR A 77 -1.87 -11.14 -0.24
CA TYR A 77 -0.46 -10.83 -0.34
C TYR A 77 0.11 -10.50 1.03
N TYR A 78 1.25 -11.07 1.35
CA TYR A 78 2.06 -10.72 2.49
C TYR A 78 3.08 -9.66 2.08
N LEU A 79 3.07 -8.52 2.76
CA LEU A 79 4.04 -7.45 2.56
C LEU A 79 5.28 -7.75 3.37
N LYS A 80 6.31 -8.23 2.69
CA LYS A 80 7.59 -8.56 3.27
C LYS A 80 8.53 -7.38 3.14
N GLN A 81 9.14 -6.99 4.25
CA GLN A 81 10.13 -5.94 4.23
C GLN A 81 11.39 -6.43 3.50
N THR A 82 11.89 -5.62 2.57
CA THR A 82 13.08 -5.92 1.77
C THR A 82 14.08 -4.76 1.83
N VAL A 83 15.32 -5.06 1.49
CA VAL A 83 16.44 -4.09 1.52
C VAL A 83 16.61 -3.40 0.16
N HIS A 84 15.86 -3.83 -0.85
CA HIS A 84 15.97 -3.30 -2.21
C HIS A 84 15.18 -2.00 -2.34
N SER A 85 15.77 -1.00 -2.99
CA SER A 85 15.10 0.26 -3.30
C SER A 85 14.17 0.11 -4.52
N ARG A 86 13.40 1.16 -4.84
CA ARG A 86 12.46 1.31 -5.99
C ARG A 86 13.02 0.90 -7.38
N GLY A 87 14.30 0.54 -7.49
CA GLY A 87 15.01 0.16 -8.70
C GLY A 87 14.70 -1.23 -9.27
N ALA A 88 13.92 -2.08 -8.58
CA ALA A 88 13.45 -3.34 -9.18
C ALA A 88 12.49 -3.05 -10.33
N ALA A 89 12.97 -3.21 -11.57
CA ALA A 89 12.19 -3.01 -12.77
C ALA A 89 11.19 -4.16 -12.93
N CYS A 90 9.91 -3.88 -12.66
CA CYS A 90 8.82 -4.75 -13.06
C CYS A 90 8.14 -4.13 -14.29
N SER A 91 8.15 -4.86 -15.41
CA SER A 91 7.26 -4.54 -16.52
C SER A 91 5.84 -4.85 -16.09
N ASP A 92 4.98 -3.85 -16.07
CA ASP A 92 3.53 -3.98 -15.86
C ASP A 92 3.01 -3.99 -14.43
N CYS A 93 3.86 -3.73 -13.45
CA CYS A 93 3.41 -3.47 -12.09
C CYS A 93 2.85 -2.05 -11.94
N TYR A 94 1.97 -1.91 -10.95
CA TYR A 94 1.49 -0.64 -10.44
C TYR A 94 2.16 -0.32 -9.10
N ASP A 95 2.35 0.97 -8.85
CA ASP A 95 2.89 1.51 -7.60
C ASP A 95 1.74 1.62 -6.58
N PHE A 96 1.86 0.94 -5.44
CA PHE A 96 0.92 0.99 -4.31
C PHE A 96 1.62 1.53 -3.08
N CYS A 97 0.91 2.32 -2.26
CA CYS A 97 1.40 2.82 -0.99
C CYS A 97 0.29 2.68 0.06
N LEU A 98 0.60 2.03 1.19
CA LEU A 98 -0.31 1.86 2.31
C LEU A 98 0.13 2.72 3.50
N PRO A 99 -0.79 3.34 4.24
CA PRO A 99 -0.43 4.10 5.44
C PRO A 99 0.06 3.15 6.55
N ASP A 100 1.26 3.43 7.08
CA ASP A 100 1.78 2.81 8.29
C ASP A 100 1.38 3.65 9.50
N TRP A 101 0.61 3.05 10.41
CA TRP A 101 0.03 3.75 11.56
C TRP A 101 0.94 3.66 12.77
N ALA A 102 1.05 4.77 13.50
CA ALA A 102 1.80 4.84 14.75
C ALA A 102 1.03 5.63 15.80
N VAL A 103 1.35 5.34 17.07
CA VAL A 103 0.99 6.23 18.18
C VAL A 103 1.95 7.41 18.14
N VAL A 104 1.43 8.58 17.80
CA VAL A 104 2.18 9.84 17.70
C VAL A 104 1.76 10.78 18.82
N ARG A 105 2.68 11.62 19.28
CA ARG A 105 2.33 12.70 20.22
C ARG A 105 1.83 13.89 19.43
N LYS A 106 0.77 14.55 19.91
CA LYS A 106 0.28 15.80 19.30
C LYS A 106 1.35 16.88 19.31
N GLU A 107 2.05 17.01 20.44
CA GLU A 107 3.15 17.97 20.62
C GLU A 107 4.33 17.39 21.42
N LYS A 108 5.49 18.07 21.37
CA LYS A 108 6.75 17.61 22.01
C LYS A 108 6.65 17.47 23.54
N TYR A 109 5.75 18.22 24.18
CA TYR A 109 5.64 18.31 25.65
C TYR A 109 4.25 17.93 26.18
N GLU A 110 3.36 17.40 25.33
CA GLU A 110 2.07 16.89 25.76
C GLU A 110 2.13 15.37 25.95
N ASP A 111 1.40 14.90 26.97
CA ASP A 111 1.22 13.48 27.25
C ASP A 111 0.12 12.85 26.38
N GLN A 112 -0.66 13.66 25.67
CA GLN A 112 -1.72 13.20 24.78
C GLN A 112 -1.13 12.56 23.52
N SER A 113 -1.65 11.38 23.21
CA SER A 113 -1.18 10.59 22.07
C SER A 113 -2.34 10.28 21.13
N THR A 114 -2.08 10.36 19.83
CA THR A 114 -3.09 10.09 18.80
C THR A 114 -2.59 9.04 17.84
N ILE A 115 -3.53 8.48 17.08
CA ILE A 115 -3.17 7.64 15.95
C ILE A 115 -2.85 8.53 14.74
N GLY A 116 -1.68 8.31 14.15
CA GLY A 116 -1.18 9.08 13.02
C GLY A 116 -0.55 8.21 11.95
N VAL A 117 -0.49 8.71 10.72
CA VAL A 117 0.31 8.08 9.66
C VAL A 117 1.77 8.47 9.87
N ARG A 118 2.64 7.48 10.01
CA ARG A 118 4.08 7.67 10.21
C ARG A 118 4.85 7.68 8.90
N ARG A 119 4.44 6.86 7.95
CA ARG A 119 5.02 6.75 6.59
C ARG A 119 4.04 6.06 5.66
N LEU A 120 4.35 6.09 4.37
CA LEU A 120 3.67 5.32 3.35
C LEU A 120 4.53 4.13 2.95
N ASP A 121 4.10 2.93 3.29
CA ASP A 121 4.79 1.68 2.93
C ASP A 121 4.44 1.34 1.48
N CYS A 122 5.40 1.55 0.59
CA CYS A 122 5.20 1.48 -0.85
C CYS A 122 5.83 0.21 -1.45
N PHE A 123 5.11 -0.39 -2.39
CA PHE A 123 5.50 -1.61 -3.08
C PHE A 123 4.94 -1.62 -4.51
N ARG A 124 5.48 -2.53 -5.33
CA ARG A 124 4.97 -2.78 -6.69
C ARG A 124 4.20 -4.08 -6.73
N LEU A 125 3.05 -4.06 -7.39
CA LEU A 125 2.26 -5.27 -7.62
C LEU A 125 1.73 -5.30 -9.05
N TYR A 126 1.88 -6.46 -9.70
CA TYR A 126 1.21 -6.76 -10.95
C TYR A 126 -0.25 -7.15 -10.68
N VAL A 127 -1.18 -6.40 -11.27
CA VAL A 127 -2.62 -6.66 -11.15
C VAL A 127 -3.15 -7.14 -12.51
N PRO A 128 -3.30 -8.46 -12.72
CA PRO A 128 -3.69 -8.99 -14.03
C PRO A 128 -5.06 -8.49 -14.50
N GLU A 129 -5.97 -8.20 -13.57
CA GLU A 129 -7.30 -7.65 -13.84
C GLU A 129 -7.23 -6.27 -14.49
N TRP A 130 -6.13 -5.54 -14.30
CA TRP A 130 -5.95 -4.20 -14.83
C TRP A 130 -5.29 -4.13 -16.20
N ARG A 131 -4.97 -5.30 -16.79
CA ARG A 131 -4.32 -5.39 -18.10
C ARG A 131 -5.07 -4.61 -19.20
N ASN A 132 -6.40 -4.59 -19.14
CA ASN A 132 -7.26 -3.94 -20.14
C ASN A 132 -7.39 -2.42 -19.95
N PHE A 133 -7.06 -1.89 -18.77
CA PHE A 133 -7.12 -0.45 -18.47
C PHE A 133 -5.82 0.28 -18.81
N ARG A 134 -4.85 -0.44 -19.37
CA ARG A 134 -3.65 0.16 -19.91
C ARG A 134 -4.04 0.90 -21.18
N TYR A 135 -4.02 2.23 -21.12
CA TYR A 135 -3.79 3.02 -22.31
C TYR A 135 -2.49 2.50 -22.92
N VAL A 136 -2.61 1.77 -24.03
CA VAL A 136 -1.53 1.66 -24.99
C VAL A 136 -1.20 3.11 -25.32
N ILE A 137 -0.15 3.66 -24.71
CA ILE A 137 0.55 4.77 -25.32
C ILE A 137 1.08 4.15 -26.61
N ARG A 138 0.27 4.19 -27.66
CA ARG A 138 0.80 4.00 -29.00
C ARG A 138 1.88 5.07 -29.06
N PRO A 139 3.16 4.74 -29.26
CA PRO A 139 4.10 5.77 -29.62
C PRO A 139 3.44 6.50 -30.78
N LEU A 140 3.23 7.81 -30.64
CA LEU A 140 2.86 8.63 -31.79
C LEU A 140 3.93 8.31 -32.83
N SER A 141 3.54 7.55 -33.83
CA SER A 141 4.28 7.46 -35.07
C SER A 141 4.32 8.89 -35.57
N TYR A 142 5.43 9.58 -35.31
CA TYR A 142 5.78 10.77 -36.05
C TYR A 142 5.62 10.40 -37.53
N PRO A 143 4.80 11.11 -38.32
CA PRO A 143 4.87 10.95 -39.75
C PRO A 143 6.27 11.39 -40.14
N SER A 144 7.09 10.42 -40.54
CA SER A 144 8.25 10.66 -41.37
C SER A 144 7.76 11.38 -42.62
N LEU A 145 7.94 12.71 -42.64
CA LEU A 145 7.96 13.48 -43.87
C LEU A 145 9.08 12.88 -44.72
N PHE A 146 8.70 12.06 -45.69
CA PHE A 146 9.53 11.79 -46.85
C PHE A 146 9.79 13.12 -47.53
N ASP A 147 11.06 13.39 -47.84
CA ASP A 147 11.42 13.78 -49.20
C ASP A 147 12.89 13.44 -49.42
N GLY A 148 13.09 12.30 -50.08
CA GLY A 148 14.28 12.04 -50.87
C GLY A 148 13.98 12.38 -52.32
N ASN A 149 14.79 13.27 -52.90
CA ASN A 149 15.13 13.44 -54.31
C ASN A 149 16.39 14.34 -54.24
N ILE A 150 17.63 13.91 -54.47
CA ILE A 150 18.24 13.24 -55.64
C ILE A 150 17.53 13.61 -56.94
N LEU A 151 17.84 14.82 -57.42
CA LEU A 151 18.52 15.06 -58.70
C LEU A 151 19.31 16.38 -58.61
#